data_AF-A0A8S8ZAU5-F1
#
_entry.id   AF-A0A8S8ZAU5-F1
#
_cell.length_a   1.000
_cell.length_b   1.000
_cell.length_c   1.000
_cell.angle_alpha   90.00
_cell.angle_beta   90.00
_cell.angle_gamma   90.00
#
_symmetry.space_group_name_H-M   'P 1'
#
loop_
_entity.id
_entity.type
_entity.pdbx_description
1 polymer ?
#
loop_
_entity_poly.entity_id
_entity_poly.type
_entity_poly.pdbx_seq_one_letter_code
_entity_poly.pdbx_strand_id
1 'polypeptide(L)'
;MKNSGYILDINEDDKKVDLQLYESVQGTTILEGLKLGKDVNLNDLMKGVVCEFKLNELKAKLSKQTVDYLAEQGINLKEIIQYEVTEIIVTDENI
;
A
#
# COMPACT_ATOMS: atom_id res chain seq x y z
N MET A 1 -7.22 -0.99 -7.34
CA MET A 1 -6.26 -1.09 -8.47
C MET A 1 -5.51 -2.41 -8.35
N LYS A 2 -5.03 -3.00 -9.44
CA LYS A 2 -4.24 -4.24 -9.42
C LYS A 2 -2.77 -3.90 -9.67
N ASN A 3 -1.87 -4.43 -8.85
CA ASN A 3 -0.42 -4.27 -9.01
C ASN A 3 0.26 -5.60 -8.74
N SER A 4 1.43 -5.80 -9.34
CA SER A 4 2.27 -6.97 -9.08
C SER A 4 3.56 -6.57 -8.38
N GLY A 5 4.11 -7.50 -7.60
CA GLY A 5 5.32 -7.29 -6.83
C GLY A 5 5.52 -8.38 -5.80
N TYR A 6 6.14 -8.04 -4.67
CA TYR A 6 6.40 -9.00 -3.59
C TYR A 6 6.17 -8.37 -2.21
N ILE A 7 5.84 -9.23 -1.25
CA ILE A 7 5.76 -8.86 0.17
C ILE A 7 7.19 -8.75 0.70
N LEU A 8 7.55 -7.57 1.21
CA LEU A 8 8.83 -7.29 1.83
C LEU A 8 8.85 -7.72 3.30
N ASP A 9 7.85 -7.26 4.05
CA ASP A 9 7.73 -7.54 5.47
C ASP A 9 6.27 -7.73 5.88
N ILE A 10 6.08 -8.43 7.00
CA ILE A 10 4.79 -8.75 7.58
C ILE A 10 4.87 -8.39 9.06
N ASN A 11 4.08 -7.40 9.47
CA ASN A 11 3.88 -7.07 10.87
C ASN A 11 2.61 -7.78 11.35
N GLU A 12 2.80 -8.87 12.09
CA GLU A 12 1.72 -9.73 12.58
C GLU A 12 0.87 -9.04 13.65
N ASP A 13 1.49 -8.28 14.56
CA ASP A 13 0.82 -7.60 15.68
C ASP A 13 -0.24 -6.60 15.18
N ASP A 14 0.12 -5.85 14.13
CA ASP A 14 -0.73 -4.80 13.58
C ASP A 14 -1.53 -5.23 12.34
N LYS A 15 -1.35 -6.47 11.87
CA LYS A 15 -1.88 -6.97 10.58
C LYS A 15 -1.56 -6.04 9.41
N LYS A 16 -0.28 -5.67 9.29
CA LYS A 16 0.22 -4.82 8.21
C LYS A 16 1.28 -5.52 7.38
N VAL A 17 1.43 -5.07 6.14
CA VAL A 17 2.47 -5.55 5.24
C VAL A 17 3.18 -4.39 4.57
N ASP A 18 4.45 -4.62 4.26
CA ASP A 18 5.24 -3.76 3.39
C ASP A 18 5.36 -4.45 2.04
N LEU A 19 5.14 -3.70 0.96
CA LEU A 19 5.13 -4.21 -0.40
C LEU A 19 6.20 -3.51 -1.22
N GLN A 20 6.86 -4.27 -2.09
CA GLN A 20 7.54 -3.70 -3.26
C GLN A 20 6.74 -4.01 -4.51
N LEU A 21 6.37 -2.97 -5.25
CA LEU A 21 5.67 -3.05 -6.52
C LEU A 21 6.67 -2.98 -7.69
N TYR A 22 6.38 -3.69 -8.78
CA TYR A 22 7.14 -3.56 -10.02
C TYR A 22 6.89 -2.23 -10.74
N GLU A 23 5.64 -1.78 -10.71
CA GLU A 23 5.23 -0.48 -11.26
C GLU A 23 4.89 0.49 -10.14
N SER A 24 5.40 1.72 -10.24
CA SER A 24 5.18 2.73 -9.22
C SER A 24 3.73 3.18 -9.17
N VAL A 25 3.20 3.35 -7.96
CA VAL A 25 1.92 3.99 -7.69
C VAL A 25 2.21 5.35 -7.07
N GLN A 26 1.67 6.44 -7.64
CA GLN A 26 1.95 7.81 -7.18
C GLN A 26 3.46 8.12 -7.10
N GLY A 27 4.26 7.51 -7.99
CA GLY A 27 5.72 7.69 -8.02
C GLY A 27 6.50 6.90 -6.96
N THR A 28 5.84 6.09 -6.13
CA THR A 28 6.52 5.19 -5.18
C THR A 28 6.38 3.72 -5.58
N THR A 29 7.45 2.95 -5.40
CA THR A 29 7.49 1.50 -5.61
C THR A 29 7.47 0.72 -4.30
N ILE A 30 7.81 1.35 -3.17
CA ILE A 30 7.75 0.75 -1.84
C ILE A 30 6.57 1.37 -1.11
N LEU A 31 5.67 0.52 -0.66
CA LEU A 31 4.52 0.90 0.14
C LEU A 31 4.68 0.23 1.51
N GLU A 32 4.74 1.03 2.56
CA GLU A 32 4.98 0.58 3.94
C GLU A 32 3.71 0.67 4.79
N GLY A 33 3.55 -0.25 5.73
CA GLY A 33 2.52 -0.24 6.76
C GLY A 33 1.10 -0.40 6.22
N LEU A 34 0.91 -1.08 5.09
CA LEU A 34 -0.41 -1.26 4.49
C LEU A 34 -1.23 -2.20 5.34
N LYS A 35 -2.44 -1.77 5.71
CA LYS A 35 -3.38 -2.64 6.41
C LYS A 35 -3.86 -3.75 5.48
N LEU A 36 -3.98 -4.94 6.04
CA LEU A 36 -4.64 -6.05 5.39
C LEU A 36 -6.15 -5.97 5.57
N GLY A 37 -6.89 -6.25 4.50
CA GLY A 37 -8.33 -6.42 4.52
C GLY A 37 -8.74 -7.57 5.44
N LYS A 38 -9.97 -7.51 5.96
CA LYS A 38 -10.47 -8.48 6.96
C LYS A 38 -10.40 -9.94 6.48
N ASP A 39 -10.51 -10.13 5.17
CA ASP A 39 -10.58 -11.45 4.54
C ASP A 39 -9.19 -11.99 4.15
N VAL A 40 -8.11 -11.22 4.36
CA VAL A 40 -6.75 -11.67 4.09
C VAL A 40 -6.19 -12.36 5.34
N ASN A 41 -5.83 -13.63 5.19
CA ASN A 41 -5.23 -14.43 6.24
C ASN A 41 -3.70 -14.30 6.21
N LEU A 42 -3.11 -13.91 7.35
CA LEU A 42 -1.66 -13.73 7.50
C LEU A 42 -0.87 -15.02 7.25
N ASN A 43 -1.43 -16.18 7.60
CA ASN A 43 -0.75 -17.46 7.46
C ASN A 43 -0.52 -17.87 5.99
N ASP A 44 -1.25 -17.26 5.07
CA ASP A 44 -1.16 -17.54 3.63
C ASP A 44 -0.13 -16.63 2.94
N LEU A 45 0.52 -15.73 3.70
CA LEU A 45 1.46 -14.75 3.17
C LEU A 45 2.90 -15.23 3.26
N MET A 46 3.65 -15.05 2.19
CA MET A 46 5.07 -15.37 2.12
C MET A 46 5.87 -14.17 1.60
N LYS A 47 6.99 -13.89 2.26
CA LYS A 47 7.94 -12.85 1.85
C LYS A 47 8.69 -13.29 0.60
N GLY A 48 9.01 -12.34 -0.28
CA GLY A 48 9.81 -12.58 -1.48
C GLY A 48 9.15 -13.41 -2.59
N VAL A 49 7.87 -13.78 -2.42
CA VAL A 49 7.08 -14.46 -3.45
C VAL A 49 6.37 -13.43 -4.31
N VAL A 50 6.29 -13.71 -5.62
CA VAL A 50 5.58 -12.84 -6.56
C VAL A 50 4.08 -12.96 -6.33
N CYS A 51 3.42 -11.82 -6.14
CA CYS A 51 2.00 -11.71 -5.91
C CYS A 51 1.38 -10.62 -6.79
N GLU A 52 0.11 -10.83 -7.14
CA GLU A 52 -0.80 -9.77 -7.55
C GLU A 52 -1.55 -9.26 -6.31
N PHE A 53 -1.54 -7.95 -6.11
CA PHE A 53 -2.21 -7.25 -5.03
C PHE A 53 -3.38 -6.45 -5.56
N LYS A 54 -4.50 -6.49 -4.84
CA LYS A 54 -5.61 -5.55 -5.04
C LYS A 54 -5.56 -4.46 -3.99
N LEU A 55 -5.12 -3.28 -4.41
CA LEU A 55 -4.99 -2.11 -3.55
C LEU A 55 -6.26 -1.26 -3.58
N ASN A 56 -6.79 -0.95 -2.40
CA ASN A 56 -7.83 0.05 -2.23
C ASN A 56 -7.19 1.40 -1.89
N GLU A 57 -7.57 2.44 -2.61
CA GLU A 57 -7.05 3.81 -2.43
C GLU A 57 -8.04 4.60 -1.59
N LEU A 58 -7.62 5.00 -0.39
CA LEU A 58 -8.36 5.89 0.49
C LEU A 58 -7.81 7.30 0.36
N LYS A 59 -8.71 8.28 0.18
CA LYS A 59 -8.34 9.70 0.06
C LYS A 59 -9.04 10.52 1.12
N ALA A 60 -8.26 11.40 1.75
CA ALA A 60 -8.77 12.43 2.64
C ALA A 60 -8.28 13.80 2.18
N LYS A 61 -9.20 14.66 1.76
CA LYS A 61 -8.87 16.05 1.44
C LYS A 61 -8.41 16.78 2.70
N LEU A 62 -7.34 17.54 2.58
CA LEU A 62 -6.89 18.43 3.64
C LEU A 62 -7.84 19.63 3.76
N SER A 63 -7.90 20.21 4.96
CA SER A 63 -8.63 21.45 5.16
C SER A 63 -7.97 22.58 4.35
N LYS A 64 -8.75 23.58 3.94
CA LYS A 64 -8.21 24.75 3.22
C LYS A 64 -7.06 25.40 4.01
N GLN A 65 -7.23 25.59 5.31
CA GLN A 65 -6.20 26.18 6.18
C GLN A 65 -4.89 25.38 6.15
N THR A 66 -4.97 24.05 6.13
CA THR A 66 -3.78 23.18 6.04
C THR A 66 -3.11 23.29 4.66
N VAL A 67 -3.89 23.30 3.58
CA VAL A 67 -3.36 23.44 2.21
C VAL A 67 -2.66 24.78 2.03
N ASP A 68 -3.27 25.87 2.49
CA ASP A 68 -2.71 27.21 2.39
C ASP A 68 -1.40 27.31 3.19
N TYR A 69 -1.37 26.78 4.43
CA TYR A 69 -0.16 26.72 5.24
C TYR A 69 0.98 25.93 4.56
N LEU A 70 0.68 24.76 3.98
CA LEU A 70 1.68 23.96 3.28
C LEU A 70 2.23 24.66 2.04
N ALA A 71 1.35 25.33 1.28
CA ALA A 71 1.75 26.10 0.10
C ALA A 71 2.70 27.27 0.44
N GLU A 72 2.48 27.96 1.56
CA GLU A 72 3.40 28.99 2.07
C GLU A 72 4.79 28.43 2.37
N GLN A 73 4.89 27.15 2.76
CA GLN A 73 6.15 26.44 2.97
C GLN A 73 6.73 25.83 1.67
N GLY A 74 6.11 26.08 0.52
CA GLY A 74 6.52 25.51 -0.77
C GLY A 74 6.13 24.04 -0.96
N ILE A 75 5.25 23.51 -0.12
CA ILE A 75 4.79 22.12 -0.19
C ILE A 75 3.45 22.05 -0.93
N ASN A 76 3.42 21.35 -2.06
CA ASN A 76 2.19 21.13 -2.82
C ASN A 76 1.51 19.82 -2.40
N LEU A 77 0.78 19.83 -1.29
CA LEU A 77 0.01 18.68 -0.78
C LEU A 77 -1.43 19.11 -0.47
N LYS A 78 -2.41 18.40 -1.06
CA LYS A 78 -3.83 18.74 -0.98
C LYS A 78 -4.71 17.64 -0.37
N GLU A 79 -4.21 16.42 -0.40
CA GLU A 79 -4.91 15.25 0.11
C GLU A 79 -3.90 14.25 0.66
N ILE A 80 -4.33 13.48 1.64
CA ILE A 80 -3.61 12.32 2.13
C ILE A 80 -4.16 11.11 1.38
N ILE A 81 -3.26 10.31 0.84
CA ILE A 81 -3.58 9.05 0.18
C ILE A 81 -3.04 7.92 1.04
N GLN A 82 -3.88 6.93 1.31
CA GLN A 82 -3.51 5.70 2.00
C GLN A 82 -3.95 4.50 1.18
N TYR A 83 -3.14 3.44 1.17
CA TYR A 83 -3.47 2.19 0.51
C TYR A 83 -3.76 1.08 1.53
N GLU A 84 -4.73 0.23 1.21
CA GLU A 84 -5.04 -1.00 1.93
C GLU A 84 -5.00 -2.18 0.96
N VAL A 85 -4.49 -3.32 1.42
CA VAL A 85 -4.45 -4.55 0.61
C VAL A 85 -5.73 -5.32 0.85
N THR A 86 -6.59 -5.40 -0.16
CA THR A 86 -7.90 -6.07 -0.06
C THR A 86 -7.87 -7.52 -0.51
N GLU A 87 -6.88 -7.89 -1.32
CA GLU A 87 -6.74 -9.22 -1.91
C GLU A 87 -5.27 -9.43 -2.28
N ILE A 88 -4.78 -10.66 -2.11
CA ILE A 88 -3.42 -11.09 -2.48
C ILE A 88 -3.56 -12.42 -3.22
N ILE A 89 -3.01 -12.49 -4.42
CA ILE A 89 -2.98 -13.72 -5.23
C ILE A 89 -1.51 -14.03 -5.47
N VAL A 90 -1.03 -15.17 -4.96
CA VAL A 90 0.31 -15.66 -5.28
C VAL A 90 0.34 -16.10 -6.74
N THR A 91 1.32 -15.60 -7.49
CA THR A 91 1.45 -15.88 -8.93
C THR A 91 2.67 -16.73 -9.27
N ASP A 92 3.46 -17.14 -8.28
CA ASP A 92 4.60 -18.04 -8.51
C ASP A 92 4.12 -19.48 -8.70
N GLU A 93 4.40 -20.05 -9.87
CA GLU A 93 4.03 -21.39 -10.33
C GLU A 93 5.04 -22.48 -9.92
N ASN A 94 6.04 -22.18 -9.07
CA ASN A 94 7.08 -23.15 -8.67
C ASN A 94 6.80 -23.85 -7.33
N ILE A 95 5.68 -24.58 -7.24
CA ILE A 95 5.44 -25.62 -6.22
C ILE A 95 5.49 -27.00 -6.88
#